data_AF-A0A519EM31-F1
#
_entry.id   AF-A0A519EM31-F1
#
_cell.length_a   1.000
_cell.length_b   1.000
_cell.length_c   1.000
_cell.angle_alpha   90.00
_cell.angle_beta   90.00
_cell.angle_gamma   90.00
#
_symmetry.space_group_name_H-M   'P 1'
#
loop_
_entity.id
_entity.type
_entity.pdbx_description
1 polymer ?
#
loop_
_entity_poly.entity_id
_entity_poly.type
_entity_poly.pdbx_seq_one_letter_code
_entity_poly.pdbx_strand_id
1 'polypeptide(L)' 'FDVQAFRRYCLLNGFDDIGLTLLKSDKIKAYEAERLATKPWLAHTL' A
#
# COMPACT_ATOMS: atom_id res chain seq x y z
N PHE A 1 1.88 23.74 19.99
CA PHE A 1 1.21 22.44 19.79
C PHE A 1 2.28 21.46 19.34
N ASP A 2 2.46 20.35 20.07
CA ASP A 2 3.39 19.30 19.66
C ASP A 2 2.63 18.21 18.89
N VAL A 3 3.13 17.85 17.71
CA VAL A 3 2.53 16.86 16.81
C VAL A 3 3.54 15.79 16.54
N GLN A 4 3.15 14.55 16.84
CA GLN A 4 3.91 13.35 16.50
C GLN A 4 4.36 13.40 15.04
N ALA A 5 5.62 13.04 14.79
CA ALA A 5 6.27 13.17 13.48
C ALA A 5 5.45 12.52 12.35
N PHE A 6 4.88 11.34 12.59
CA PHE A 6 4.04 10.65 11.61
C PHE A 6 2.76 11.42 11.28
N ARG A 7 2.04 11.93 12.28
CA ARG A 7 0.84 12.74 12.04
C ARG A 7 1.17 14.02 11.29
N ARG A 8 2.32 14.65 11.58
CA ARG A 8 2.80 15.82 10.82
C ARG A 8 3.06 15.45 9.36
N TYR A 9 3.70 14.32 9.10
CA TYR A 9 3.92 13.81 7.75
C TYR A 9 2.61 13.60 6.99
N CYS A 10 1.61 12.95 7.61
CA CYS A 10 0.31 12.76 6.98
C CYS A 10 -0.40 14.09 6.68
N LEU A 11 -0.42 15.01 7.64
CA LEU A 11 -1.07 16.32 7.49
C LEU A 11 -0.42 17.18 6.39
N LEU A 12 0.92 17.18 6.32
CA LEU A 12 1.65 17.98 5.33
C LEU A 12 1.48 17.47 3.89
N ASN A 13 1.29 16.16 3.72
CA ASN A 13 1.12 15.55 2.39
C ASN A 13 -0.34 15.25 2.04
N GLY A 14 -1.28 15.51 2.96
CA GLY A 14 -2.70 15.18 2.78
C GLY A 14 -2.99 13.68 2.75
N PHE A 15 -2.17 12.85 3.42
CA PHE A 15 -2.36 11.41 3.44
C PHE A 15 -3.41 10.98 4.47
N ASP A 16 -4.35 10.17 4.00
CA ASP A 16 -5.21 9.30 4.78
C ASP A 16 -4.70 7.84 4.72
N ASP A 17 -5.45 6.91 5.31
CA ASP A 17 -5.06 5.50 5.32
C ASP A 17 -4.98 4.88 3.90
N ILE A 18 -5.81 5.35 2.98
CA ILE A 18 -5.80 4.92 1.57
C ILE A 18 -4.54 5.46 0.89
N GLY A 19 -4.25 6.75 1.03
CA GLY A 19 -3.05 7.39 0.49
C GLY A 19 -1.77 6.73 0.99
N LEU A 20 -1.69 6.44 2.30
CA LEU A 20 -0.58 5.70 2.90
C LEU A 20 -0.41 4.29 2.32
N THR A 21 -1.53 3.64 1.97
CA THR A 21 -1.52 2.34 1.30
C THR A 21 -1.02 2.47 -0.14
N LEU A 22 -1.47 3.50 -0.87
CA LEU A 22 -1.08 3.74 -2.27
C LEU A 22 0.40 4.11 -2.42
N LEU A 23 1.05 4.68 -1.40
CA LEU A 23 2.51 4.85 -1.36
C LEU A 23 3.28 3.53 -1.52
N LYS A 24 2.63 2.39 -1.27
CA LYS A 24 3.21 1.05 -1.41
C LYS A 24 2.69 0.30 -2.64
N SER A 25 1.98 0.97 -3.54
CA SER A 25 1.30 0.36 -4.69
C SER A 25 2.22 -0.51 -5.54
N ASP A 26 3.46 -0.08 -5.82
CA ASP A 26 4.41 -0.89 -6.60
C ASP A 26 4.83 -2.18 -5.87
N LYS A 27 4.98 -2.12 -4.54
CA LYS A 27 5.27 -3.32 -3.73
C LYS A 27 4.08 -4.27 -3.71
N ILE A 28 2.87 -3.72 -3.61
CA ILE A 28 1.62 -4.51 -3.66
C ILE A 28 1.55 -5.23 -5.02
N LYS A 29 1.74 -4.52 -6.13
CA LYS A 29 1.74 -5.11 -7.48
C LYS A 29 2.81 -6.19 -7.65
N ALA A 30 4.03 -5.95 -7.18
CA ALA A 30 5.11 -6.92 -7.26
C ALA A 30 4.79 -8.21 -6.48
N TYR A 31 4.27 -8.06 -5.26
CA TYR A 31 3.83 -9.19 -4.44
C TYR A 31 2.67 -9.95 -5.10
N GLU A 32 1.69 -9.26 -5.67
CA GLU A 32 0.55 -9.89 -6.35
C GLU A 32 0.98 -10.66 -7.60
N ALA A 33 1.91 -10.12 -8.38
CA ALA A 33 2.48 -10.80 -9.53
C ALA A 33 3.22 -12.08 -9.13
N GLU A 34 4.07 -12.02 -8.11
CA GLU A 34 4.77 -13.19 -7.56
C GLU A 34 3.78 -14.23 -7.01
N ARG A 35 2.76 -13.76 -6.28
CA ARG A 35 1.72 -14.62 -5.71
C ARG A 35 0.94 -15.35 -6.81
N LEU A 36 0.62 -14.68 -7.91
CA LEU A 36 -0.06 -15.32 -9.05
C LEU A 36 0.84 -16.34 -9.75
N ALA A 37 2.13 -16.03 -9.92
CA ALA A 37 3.10 -16.94 -10.52
C ALA A 37 3.30 -18.22 -9.68
N THR A 38 3.34 -18.09 -8.36
CA THR A 38 3.56 -19.21 -7.42
C THR A 38 2.28 -19.97 -7.07
N LYS A 39 1.11 -19.33 -7.19
CA LYS A 39 -0.20 -19.89 -6.83
C LYS A 39 -1.19 -19.68 -7.99
N PRO A 40 -1.01 -20.39 -9.11
CA PRO A 40 -1.78 -20.16 -10.34
C PRO A 40 -3.29 -20.41 -10.17
N TRP A 41 -3.71 -21.22 -9.20
CA TRP A 41 -5.13 -21.43 -8.90
C TRP A 41 -5.86 -20.17 -8.41
N LEU A 42 -5.14 -19.13 -8.00
CA LEU A 42 -5.73 -17.84 -7.63
C LEU A 42 -6.18 -17.01 -8.84
N ALA A 43 -5.65 -17.27 -10.04
CA ALA A 43 -6.00 -16.51 -11.23
C ALA A 43 -7.46 -16.70 -11.67
N HIS A 44 -8.11 -17.78 -11.25
CA HIS A 44 -9.52 -18.05 -11.56
C HIS A 44 -10.51 -17.40 -10.58
N THR A 45 -10.03 -16.73 -9.54
CA THR A 45 -10.85 -16.12 -8.47
C THR A 45 -10.62 -14.61 -8.34
N LEU A 46 -9.74 -14.04 -9.17
CA LEU A 46 -9.48 -12.60 -9.24
C LEU A 46 -10.26 -11.94 -10.37
#